data_AF-A0A9E5HTW5-F1
#
_entry.id   AF-A0A9E5HTW5-F1
#
_cell.length_a   1.000
_cell.length_b   1.000
_cell.length_c   1.000
_cell.angle_alpha   90.00
_cell.angle_beta   90.00
_cell.angle_gamma   90.00
#
_symmetry.space_group_name_H-M   'P 1'
#
loop_
_entity.id
_entity.type
_entity.pdbx_description
1 polymer ?
#
loop_
_entity_poly.entity_id
_entity_poly.type
_entity_poly.pdbx_seq_one_letter_code
_entity_poly.pdbx_strand_id
1 'polypeptide(L)'
;MPMTSYFRPIVRTGSPRPADSILLAETEYWIGEAEEIKLGKNTRLVSINDVPTLWINRWIKKRSDLLGIQFGAPKLMGVLNVTPDSFSDGGNHMELDAALEQAKFMGANGADIIDIGGESTRPGALTISVAEEIKRIESV
;
A
#
# COMPACT_ATOMS: atom_id res chain seq x y z
N MET A 1 -8.93 -25.60 11.28
CA MET A 1 -7.71 -24.76 11.33
C MET A 1 -7.86 -23.81 12.51
N PRO A 2 -6.86 -23.62 13.39
CA PRO A 2 -6.99 -22.64 14.46
C PRO A 2 -7.27 -21.26 13.85
N MET A 3 -8.24 -20.52 14.39
CA MET A 3 -8.55 -19.17 13.95
C MET A 3 -7.33 -18.28 14.22
N THR A 4 -6.52 -18.03 13.19
CA THR A 4 -5.38 -17.13 13.29
C THR A 4 -5.89 -15.70 13.31
N SER A 5 -5.71 -15.00 14.44
CA SER A 5 -5.93 -13.56 14.50
C SER A 5 -4.91 -12.83 13.62
N TYR A 6 -5.38 -11.87 12.83
CA TYR A 6 -4.53 -10.87 12.19
C TYR A 6 -4.54 -9.61 13.05
N PHE A 7 -3.38 -8.96 13.23
CA PHE A 7 -3.32 -7.70 13.96
C PHE A 7 -2.91 -6.57 13.02
N ARG A 8 -3.67 -5.47 13.03
CA ARG A 8 -3.37 -4.24 12.27
C ARG A 8 -2.93 -3.15 13.24
N PRO A 9 -1.71 -2.59 13.13
CA PRO A 9 -1.27 -1.55 14.06
C PRO A 9 -2.02 -0.23 13.79
N ILE A 10 -2.42 0.47 14.85
CA ILE A 10 -2.92 1.84 14.75
C ILE A 10 -1.74 2.79 14.90
N VAL A 11 -1.21 3.23 13.76
CA VAL A 11 -0.03 4.08 13.67
C VAL A 11 -0.41 5.53 13.92
N ARG A 12 0.29 6.18 14.86
CA ARG A 12 0.06 7.59 15.25
C ARG A 12 1.37 8.38 15.24
N THR A 13 1.24 9.70 15.22
CA THR A 13 2.34 10.66 15.37
C THR A 13 1.94 11.80 16.30
N GLY A 14 2.90 12.59 16.76
CA GLY A 14 2.66 13.73 17.64
C GLY A 14 2.52 13.37 19.12
N SER A 15 2.06 14.34 19.90
CA SER A 15 1.91 14.27 21.37
C SER A 15 0.45 14.40 21.82
N PRO A 16 0.07 13.85 22.98
CA PRO A 16 0.91 13.05 23.89
C PRO A 16 1.09 11.60 23.40
N ARG A 17 2.31 11.06 23.56
CA ARG A 17 2.63 9.65 23.28
C ARG A 17 2.44 8.81 24.55
N PRO A 18 1.62 7.75 24.54
CA PRO A 18 1.47 6.84 25.68
C PRO A 18 2.82 6.18 26.05
N ALA A 19 3.07 6.02 27.35
CA ALA A 19 4.33 5.48 27.86
C ALA A 19 4.55 4.01 27.47
N ASP A 20 3.48 3.25 27.29
CA ASP A 20 3.47 1.85 26.88
C ASP A 20 3.51 1.65 25.35
N SER A 21 3.50 2.73 24.57
CA SER A 21 3.59 2.64 23.11
C SER A 21 4.97 2.17 22.63
N ILE A 22 4.96 1.46 21.51
CA ILE A 22 6.18 1.09 20.77
C ILE A 22 6.38 2.03 19.58
N LEU A 23 7.62 2.16 19.11
CA LEU A 23 7.92 2.83 17.84
C LEU A 23 7.70 1.89 16.66
N LEU A 24 7.19 2.42 15.57
CA LEU A 24 7.09 1.70 14.30
C LEU A 24 8.45 1.78 13.60
N ALA A 25 9.16 0.64 13.55
CA ALA A 25 10.48 0.51 12.96
C ALA A 25 11.44 1.62 13.45
N GLU A 26 12.19 2.25 12.55
CA GLU A 26 13.12 3.35 12.83
C GLU A 26 12.46 4.75 12.83
N THR A 27 11.13 4.84 12.86
CA THR A 27 10.39 6.10 12.69
C THR A 27 10.00 6.75 14.02
N GLU A 28 9.54 8.00 13.97
CA GLU A 28 8.89 8.68 15.11
C GLU A 28 7.43 8.28 15.30
N TYR A 29 6.87 7.49 14.38
CA TYR A 29 5.51 6.97 14.52
C TYR A 29 5.44 5.94 15.63
N TRP A 30 4.34 5.94 16.37
CA TRP A 30 4.16 5.08 17.52
C TRP A 30 2.83 4.31 17.46
N ILE A 31 2.79 3.17 18.15
CA ILE A 31 1.66 2.25 18.21
C ILE A 31 1.35 1.99 19.70
N GLY A 32 0.18 2.44 20.16
CA GLY A 32 -0.33 2.13 21.50
C GLY A 32 -1.43 1.06 21.50
N GLU A 33 -2.02 0.79 20.33
CA GLU A 33 -3.08 -0.20 20.17
C GLU A 33 -3.05 -0.79 18.76
N ALA A 34 -3.70 -1.94 18.62
CA ALA A 34 -3.90 -2.59 17.33
C ALA A 34 -5.34 -3.07 17.21
N GLU A 35 -5.80 -3.25 15.99
CA GLU A 35 -7.03 -3.97 15.73
C GLU A 35 -6.74 -5.46 15.63
N GLU A 36 -7.46 -6.28 16.39
CA GLU A 36 -7.51 -7.72 16.19
C GLU A 36 -8.65 -8.07 15.22
N ILE A 37 -8.26 -8.65 14.08
CA ILE A 37 -9.15 -9.05 13.00
C ILE A 37 -9.24 -10.58 12.99
N LYS A 38 -10.48 -11.09 13.00
CA LYS A 38 -10.81 -12.52 12.93
C LYS A 38 -11.88 -12.74 11.88
N LEU A 39 -11.72 -13.76 11.05
CA LEU A 39 -12.69 -14.12 10.03
C LEU A 39 -14.08 -14.35 10.66
N GLY A 40 -15.10 -13.67 10.14
CA GLY A 40 -16.49 -13.79 10.60
C GLY A 40 -16.78 -13.15 11.96
N LYS A 41 -15.88 -12.33 12.50
CA LYS A 41 -16.09 -11.59 13.76
C LYS A 41 -15.89 -10.09 13.55
N ASN A 42 -16.50 -9.31 14.44
CA ASN A 42 -16.22 -7.88 14.49
C ASN A 42 -14.77 -7.64 14.93
N THR A 43 -14.13 -6.69 14.26
CA THR A 43 -12.83 -6.18 14.66
C THR A 43 -12.93 -5.53 16.04
N ARG A 44 -11.90 -5.72 16.86
CA ARG A 44 -11.79 -5.04 18.16
C ARG A 44 -10.43 -4.37 18.32
N LEU A 45 -10.41 -3.22 18.99
CA LEU A 45 -9.16 -2.61 19.43
C LEU A 45 -8.62 -3.36 20.65
N VAL A 46 -7.31 -3.58 20.67
CA VAL A 46 -6.57 -4.20 21.77
C VAL A 46 -5.36 -3.36 22.12
N SER A 47 -4.96 -3.34 23.40
CA SER A 47 -3.73 -2.67 23.83
C SER A 47 -2.54 -3.29 23.11
N ILE A 48 -1.49 -2.50 22.88
CA ILE A 48 -0.23 -3.02 22.36
C ILE A 48 0.35 -4.16 23.22
N ASN A 49 0.07 -4.14 24.53
CA ASN A 49 0.49 -5.19 25.46
C ASN A 49 -0.22 -6.54 25.24
N ASP A 50 -1.39 -6.54 24.60
CA ASP A 50 -2.16 -7.74 24.28
C ASP A 50 -1.82 -8.32 22.90
N VAL A 51 -0.99 -7.63 22.13
CA VAL A 51 -0.58 -8.07 20.79
C VAL A 51 0.53 -9.12 20.90
N PRO A 52 0.41 -10.27 20.22
CA PRO A 52 1.45 -11.29 20.24
C PRO A 52 2.80 -10.76 19.75
N THR A 53 3.88 -11.14 20.42
CA THR A 53 5.25 -10.66 20.12
C THR A 53 5.67 -10.87 18.67
N LEU A 54 5.16 -11.90 17.99
CA LEU A 54 5.42 -12.12 16.56
C LEU A 54 5.01 -10.90 15.70
N TRP A 55 3.85 -10.29 16.00
CA TRP A 55 3.37 -9.11 15.29
C TRP A 55 4.18 -7.87 15.66
N ILE A 56 4.46 -7.69 16.95
CA ILE A 56 5.30 -6.60 17.45
C ILE A 56 6.67 -6.62 16.76
N ASN A 57 7.34 -7.78 16.71
CA ASN A 57 8.63 -7.95 16.06
C ASN A 57 8.60 -7.58 14.57
N ARG A 58 7.48 -7.78 13.87
CA ARG A 58 7.34 -7.36 12.47
C ARG A 58 7.21 -5.85 12.32
N TRP A 59 6.63 -5.17 13.29
CA TRP A 59 6.42 -3.72 13.23
C TRP A 59 7.64 -2.92 13.70
N ILE A 60 8.36 -3.40 14.71
CA ILE A 60 9.56 -2.70 15.23
C ILE A 60 10.82 -2.97 14.41
N LYS A 61 10.81 -4.01 13.56
CA LYS A 61 11.97 -4.36 12.75
C LYS A 61 12.23 -3.29 11.70
N LYS A 62 13.49 -2.85 11.62
CA LYS A 62 13.97 -1.98 10.55
C LYS A 62 13.62 -2.56 9.18
N ARG A 63 13.04 -1.73 8.31
CA ARG A 63 12.74 -2.15 6.94
C ARG A 63 14.03 -2.11 6.12
N SER A 64 14.30 -3.19 5.41
CA SER A 64 15.41 -3.23 4.45
C SER A 64 15.09 -2.33 3.27
N ASP A 65 16.12 -1.75 2.70
CA ASP A 65 16.01 -1.03 1.43
C ASP A 65 15.61 -2.02 0.32
N LEU A 66 14.83 -1.54 -0.65
CA LEU A 66 14.40 -2.32 -1.80
C LEU A 66 14.66 -1.52 -3.07
N LEU A 67 15.44 -2.07 -4.00
CA LEU A 67 15.74 -1.44 -5.30
C LEU A 67 16.26 0.01 -5.18
N GLY A 68 17.04 0.31 -4.12
CA GLY A 68 17.56 1.65 -3.85
C GLY A 68 16.60 2.59 -3.11
N ILE A 69 15.37 2.16 -2.82
CA ILE A 69 14.40 2.90 -2.01
C ILE A 69 14.60 2.56 -0.54
N GLN A 70 14.85 3.59 0.27
CA GLN A 70 14.98 3.47 1.72
C GLN A 70 13.61 3.56 2.41
N PHE A 71 13.28 2.60 3.28
CA PHE A 71 11.97 2.51 3.94
C PHE A 71 11.94 3.03 5.39
N GLY A 72 12.84 3.95 5.72
CA GLY A 72 12.89 4.63 7.03
C GLY A 72 11.81 5.69 7.25
N ALA A 73 10.98 5.95 6.26
CA ALA A 73 9.82 6.84 6.33
C ALA A 73 8.72 6.34 5.38
N PRO A 74 7.46 6.79 5.55
CA PRO A 74 6.40 6.52 4.59
C PRO A 74 6.81 6.94 3.18
N LYS A 75 6.38 6.14 2.20
CA LYS A 75 6.63 6.35 0.78
C LYS A 75 5.34 6.62 0.07
N LEU A 76 5.37 7.57 -0.87
CA LEU A 76 4.22 7.88 -1.70
C LEU A 76 4.21 6.98 -2.92
N MET A 77 3.16 6.19 -3.06
CA MET A 77 2.91 5.36 -4.24
C MET A 77 1.81 6.01 -5.07
N GLY A 78 2.15 6.41 -6.30
CA GLY A 78 1.18 6.87 -7.29
C GLY A 78 0.58 5.68 -8.02
N VAL A 79 -0.75 5.64 -8.15
CA VAL A 79 -1.46 4.55 -8.84
C VAL A 79 -1.77 4.98 -10.28
N LEU A 80 -1.14 4.32 -11.25
CA LEU A 80 -1.32 4.55 -12.67
C LEU A 80 -2.10 3.37 -13.30
N ASN A 81 -3.40 3.55 -13.48
CA ASN A 81 -4.24 2.54 -14.15
C ASN A 81 -4.20 2.75 -15.67
N VAL A 82 -3.72 1.75 -16.39
CA VAL A 82 -3.60 1.74 -17.86
C VAL A 82 -4.76 0.90 -18.40
N THR A 83 -5.96 1.44 -18.29
CA THR A 83 -7.19 0.78 -18.75
C THR A 83 -7.88 1.64 -19.82
N PRO A 84 -8.55 1.04 -20.82
CA PRO A 84 -9.19 1.79 -21.91
C PRO A 84 -10.25 2.80 -21.44
N ASP A 85 -10.87 2.54 -20.29
CA ASP A 85 -11.88 3.39 -19.65
C ASP A 85 -11.28 4.56 -18.83
N SER A 86 -9.96 4.63 -18.68
CA SER A 86 -9.29 5.72 -17.94
C SER A 86 -8.82 6.88 -18.82
N PHE A 87 -8.72 6.68 -20.15
CA PHE A 87 -8.14 7.65 -21.11
C PHE A 87 -8.93 7.77 -22.43
N SER A 88 -10.25 7.55 -22.39
CA SER A 88 -11.08 7.40 -23.58
C SER A 88 -11.28 8.72 -24.35
N ASP A 89 -10.35 9.11 -25.23
CA ASP A 89 -10.59 10.08 -26.33
C ASP A 89 -9.59 10.02 -27.51
N GLY A 90 -8.59 9.13 -27.53
CA GLY A 90 -7.67 9.01 -28.67
C GLY A 90 -6.87 7.70 -28.65
N GLY A 91 -6.61 7.09 -29.81
CA GLY A 91 -6.13 5.70 -29.93
C GLY A 91 -4.82 5.35 -29.21
N ASN A 92 -4.42 4.06 -29.25
CA ASN A 92 -3.35 3.45 -28.42
C ASN A 92 -2.06 4.27 -28.18
N HIS A 93 -1.60 5.08 -29.14
CA HIS A 93 -0.43 5.95 -28.95
C HIS A 93 -0.70 7.12 -28.00
N MET A 94 -1.89 7.73 -28.10
CA MET A 94 -2.33 8.79 -27.18
C MET A 94 -2.54 8.25 -25.76
N GLU A 95 -3.01 7.01 -25.62
CA GLU A 95 -3.15 6.36 -24.31
C GLU A 95 -1.80 6.11 -23.63
N LEU A 96 -0.78 5.67 -24.39
CA LEU A 96 0.58 5.47 -23.87
C LEU A 96 1.24 6.80 -23.50
N ASP A 97 1.20 7.80 -24.38
CA ASP A 97 1.80 9.11 -24.10
C ASP A 97 1.17 9.74 -22.86
N ALA A 98 -0.15 9.64 -22.70
CA ALA A 98 -0.86 10.11 -21.51
C ALA A 98 -0.42 9.36 -20.24
N ALA A 99 -0.25 8.03 -20.29
CA ALA A 99 0.24 7.25 -19.16
C ALA A 99 1.66 7.67 -18.74
N LEU A 100 2.56 7.89 -19.72
CA LEU A 100 3.93 8.34 -19.47
C LEU A 100 3.99 9.77 -18.93
N GLU A 101 3.18 10.69 -19.46
CA GLU A 101 3.08 12.06 -18.95
C GLU A 101 2.55 12.06 -17.51
N GLN A 102 1.54 11.25 -17.22
CA GLN A 102 1.00 11.11 -15.87
C GLN A 102 2.03 10.52 -14.90
N ALA A 103 2.80 9.51 -15.30
CA ALA A 103 3.87 8.94 -14.49
C ALA A 103 4.96 9.98 -14.16
N LYS A 104 5.39 10.76 -15.17
CA LYS A 104 6.34 11.87 -14.99
C LYS A 104 5.78 12.94 -14.06
N PHE A 105 4.50 13.29 -14.20
CA PHE A 105 3.83 14.23 -13.32
C PHE A 105 3.81 13.73 -11.88
N MET A 106 3.46 12.46 -11.64
CA MET A 106 3.48 11.86 -10.30
C MET A 106 4.88 11.91 -9.68
N GLY A 107 5.93 11.54 -10.44
CA GLY A 107 7.32 11.62 -9.99
C GLY A 107 7.74 13.06 -9.65
N ALA A 108 7.38 14.03 -10.50
CA ALA A 108 7.64 15.44 -10.25
C ALA A 108 6.91 16.00 -9.02
N ASN A 109 5.79 15.39 -8.62
CA ASN A 109 5.01 15.75 -7.44
C ASN A 109 5.34 14.86 -6.21
N GLY A 110 6.45 14.11 -6.26
CA GLY A 110 7.00 13.41 -5.09
C GLY A 110 6.53 11.97 -4.88
N ALA A 111 5.97 11.32 -5.90
CA ALA A 111 5.78 9.88 -5.84
C ALA A 111 7.14 9.17 -5.80
N ASP A 112 7.38 8.36 -4.77
CA ASP A 112 8.56 7.50 -4.65
C ASP A 112 8.41 6.21 -5.49
N ILE A 113 7.17 5.77 -5.69
CA ILE A 113 6.81 4.51 -6.35
C ILE A 113 5.65 4.79 -7.32
N ILE A 114 5.65 4.15 -8.49
CA ILE A 114 4.50 4.13 -9.40
C ILE A 114 4.00 2.67 -9.47
N ASP A 115 2.72 2.48 -9.19
CA ASP A 115 2.01 1.20 -9.28
C ASP A 115 1.20 1.17 -10.58
N ILE A 116 1.63 0.35 -11.55
CA ILE A 116 1.08 0.30 -12.90
C ILE A 116 0.13 -0.90 -12.98
N GLY A 117 -1.17 -0.64 -13.22
CA GLY A 117 -2.20 -1.67 -13.31
C GLY A 117 -2.92 -1.68 -14.66
N GLY A 118 -2.92 -2.82 -15.35
CA GLY A 118 -3.62 -3.00 -16.65
C GLY A 118 -5.05 -3.56 -16.51
N GLU A 119 -5.41 -4.07 -15.33
CA GLU A 119 -6.72 -4.65 -15.03
C GLU A 119 -7.49 -3.80 -14.01
N SER A 120 -8.78 -3.57 -14.27
CA SER A 120 -9.65 -2.84 -13.36
C SER A 120 -10.17 -3.77 -12.25
N THR A 121 -9.96 -3.40 -11.00
CA THR A 121 -10.52 -4.11 -9.83
C THR A 121 -11.78 -3.45 -9.28
N ARG A 122 -12.44 -2.59 -10.08
CA ARG A 122 -13.68 -1.92 -9.68
C ARG A 122 -14.84 -2.95 -9.62
N PRO A 123 -15.83 -2.77 -8.73
CA PRO A 123 -17.00 -3.65 -8.69
C PRO A 123 -17.68 -3.75 -10.06
N GLY A 124 -17.85 -4.99 -10.56
CA GLY A 124 -18.46 -5.25 -11.87
C GLY A 124 -17.52 -5.16 -13.07
N ALA A 125 -16.22 -4.92 -12.87
CA ALA A 125 -15.24 -5.02 -13.94
C ALA A 125 -15.15 -6.47 -14.47
N LEU A 126 -15.02 -6.59 -15.79
CA LEU A 126 -14.76 -7.88 -16.43
C LEU A 126 -13.28 -8.21 -16.31
N THR A 127 -12.98 -9.43 -15.87
CA THR A 127 -11.61 -9.93 -15.85
C THR A 127 -11.07 -10.04 -17.27
N ILE A 128 -9.80 -9.69 -17.44
CA ILE A 128 -9.11 -9.81 -18.74
C ILE A 128 -8.19 -11.02 -18.78
N SER A 129 -7.73 -11.40 -19.98
CA SER A 129 -6.70 -12.43 -20.10
C SER A 129 -5.34 -11.88 -19.68
N VAL A 130 -4.45 -12.73 -19.17
CA VAL A 130 -3.07 -12.36 -18.83
C VAL A 130 -2.34 -11.70 -20.00
N ALA A 131 -2.54 -12.19 -21.23
CA ALA A 131 -1.90 -11.61 -22.42
C ALA A 131 -2.39 -10.19 -22.71
N GLU A 132 -3.66 -9.90 -22.43
CA GLU A 132 -4.24 -8.57 -22.59
C GLU A 132 -3.73 -7.62 -21.50
N GLU A 133 -3.61 -8.08 -20.25
CA GLU A 133 -3.03 -7.28 -19.17
C GLU A 133 -1.56 -6.92 -19.46
N ILE A 134 -0.75 -7.91 -19.87
CA ILE A 134 0.66 -7.69 -20.25
C ILE A 134 0.76 -6.65 -21.36
N LYS A 135 -0.05 -6.77 -22.42
CA LYS A 135 -0.04 -5.84 -23.55
C LYS A 135 -0.32 -4.39 -23.14
N ARG A 136 -1.15 -4.19 -22.10
CA ARG A 136 -1.46 -2.84 -21.58
C ARG A 136 -0.28 -2.22 -20.84
N ILE A 137 0.44 -3.02 -20.05
CA ILE A 137 1.48 -2.50 -19.16
C ILE A 137 2.89 -2.57 -19.75
N GLU A 138 3.16 -3.44 -20.72
CA GLU A 138 4.53 -3.70 -21.21
C GLU A 138 5.21 -2.50 -21.89
N SER A 139 4.40 -1.58 -22.41
CA SER A 139 4.88 -0.41 -23.18
C SER A 139 5.07 0.84 -22.32
N VAL A 140 4.57 0.82 -21.09
CA VAL A 140 4.62 1.91 -20.10
C VAL A 140 5.90 1.78 -19.28
#